data_AF-X6CG87-F1
#
_entry.id   AF-X6CG87-F1
#
_cell.length_a   1.000
_cell.length_b   1.000
_cell.length_c   1.000
_cell.angle_alpha   90.00
_cell.angle_beta   90.00
_cell.angle_gamma   90.00
#
_symmetry.space_group_name_H-M   'P 1'
#
loop_
_entity.id
_entity.type
_entity.pdbx_description
1 polymer ?
#
loop_
_entity_poly.entity_id
_entity_poly.type
_entity_poly.pdbx_seq_one_letter_code
_entity_poly.pdbx_strand_id
1 'polypeptide(L)'
;MQKPMTLIEPARLPEWKWPRMPDYNGFTHEERVRGWQLIHHFIANGWLAKPERCSISGAAGNVQYHCEDYYAPWSPYAISQPIHMALHRRFRQPDTWNRIRDNYVLSGDEWFCKLDARPVDLAATLRAVHGDQIADVFRGAPYPSEGFCGRQRASTGRHALSPTLQSVGK
;
A
#
# COMPACT_ATOMS: atom_id res chain seq x y z
N MET A 1 -8.96 28.74 -23.25
CA MET A 1 -7.78 27.91 -23.55
C MET A 1 -7.38 27.16 -22.29
N GLN A 2 -7.74 25.87 -22.18
CA GLN A 2 -7.25 25.01 -21.10
C GLN A 2 -5.78 24.71 -21.35
N LYS A 3 -4.93 24.99 -20.36
CA LYS A 3 -3.56 24.47 -20.35
C LYS A 3 -3.66 22.94 -20.41
N PRO A 4 -2.95 22.26 -21.32
CA PRO A 4 -2.82 20.82 -21.22
C PRO A 4 -2.30 20.49 -19.82
N MET A 5 -2.89 19.50 -19.16
CA MET A 5 -2.38 18.91 -17.91
C MET A 5 -0.98 18.37 -18.21
N THR A 6 0.02 19.23 -18.11
CA THR A 6 1.41 18.88 -18.35
C THR A 6 1.87 17.95 -17.25
N LEU A 7 2.31 16.76 -17.67
CA LEU A 7 3.41 15.97 -17.11
C LEU A 7 3.99 16.56 -15.84
N ILE A 8 3.82 15.84 -14.72
CA ILE A 8 4.34 16.17 -13.40
C ILE A 8 5.71 16.81 -13.51
N GLU A 9 5.82 18.07 -13.07
CA GLU A 9 7.11 18.75 -12.97
C GLU A 9 8.01 17.94 -12.01
N PRO A 10 9.15 17.40 -12.47
CA PRO A 10 10.01 16.56 -11.65
C PRO A 10 10.49 17.25 -10.36
N ALA A 11 10.54 18.59 -10.37
CA ALA A 11 10.99 19.43 -9.27
C ALA A 11 10.11 19.35 -8.00
N ARG A 12 8.95 18.69 -8.03
CA ARG A 12 8.03 18.58 -6.88
C ARG A 12 7.92 17.19 -6.27
N LEU A 13 8.57 16.17 -6.86
CA LEU A 13 8.51 14.82 -6.29
C LEU A 13 9.48 14.71 -5.10
N PRO A 14 9.08 14.02 -4.03
CA PRO A 14 9.98 13.81 -2.92
C PRO A 14 11.16 12.92 -3.35
N GLU A 15 12.33 13.23 -2.80
CA GLU A 15 13.55 12.45 -3.03
C GLU A 15 13.61 11.27 -2.06
N TRP A 16 14.01 10.10 -2.57
CA TRP A 16 14.28 8.94 -1.73
C TRP A 16 15.67 9.07 -1.09
N LYS A 17 15.73 9.22 0.23
CA LYS A 17 16.97 9.47 0.98
C LYS A 17 17.52 8.26 1.74
N TRP A 18 16.88 7.10 1.59
CA TRP A 18 17.26 5.88 2.30
C TRP A 18 18.11 4.95 1.40
N PRO A 19 18.80 3.95 1.99
CA PRO A 19 19.53 2.97 1.20
C PRO A 19 18.68 2.30 0.13
N ARG A 20 19.37 1.75 -0.89
CA ARG A 20 18.74 0.95 -1.95
C ARG A 20 17.94 -0.19 -1.33
N MET A 21 16.68 -0.29 -1.73
CA MET A 21 15.81 -1.37 -1.28
C MET A 21 16.10 -2.64 -2.08
N PRO A 22 15.99 -3.83 -1.49
CA PRO A 22 16.00 -5.08 -2.25
C PRO A 22 14.77 -5.17 -3.14
N ASP A 23 14.86 -5.98 -4.19
CA ASP A 23 13.72 -6.30 -5.03
C ASP A 23 12.62 -6.96 -4.21
N TYR A 24 11.38 -6.66 -4.55
CA TYR A 24 10.21 -7.16 -3.84
C TYR A 24 9.14 -7.57 -4.85
N ASN A 25 8.75 -8.85 -4.84
CA ASN A 25 7.87 -9.44 -5.85
C ASN A 25 8.27 -9.14 -7.31
N GLY A 26 9.58 -9.06 -7.59
CA GLY A 26 10.12 -8.70 -8.90
C GLY A 26 10.20 -7.20 -9.21
N PHE A 27 9.65 -6.34 -8.34
CA PHE A 27 9.77 -4.89 -8.49
C PHE A 27 11.13 -4.41 -8.01
N THR A 28 11.82 -3.65 -8.87
CA THR A 28 13.14 -3.08 -8.57
C THR A 28 13.05 -1.94 -7.57
N HIS A 29 14.21 -1.54 -7.03
CA HIS A 29 14.31 -0.34 -6.21
C HIS A 29 13.66 0.89 -6.88
N GLU A 30 13.98 1.11 -8.14
CA GLU A 30 13.55 2.28 -8.90
C GLU A 30 12.03 2.27 -9.10
N GLU A 31 11.44 1.14 -9.45
CA GLU A 31 9.98 0.97 -9.60
C GLU A 31 9.26 1.24 -8.27
N ARG A 32 9.82 0.75 -7.16
CA ARG A 32 9.26 0.97 -5.83
C ARG A 32 9.32 2.44 -5.39
N VAL A 33 10.44 3.12 -5.68
CA VAL A 33 10.58 4.56 -5.41
C VAL A 33 9.60 5.37 -6.25
N ARG A 34 9.39 5.03 -7.53
CA ARG A 34 8.40 5.70 -8.38
C ARG A 34 6.98 5.56 -7.83
N GLY A 35 6.61 4.36 -7.38
CA GLY A 35 5.32 4.14 -6.71
C GLY A 35 5.18 4.98 -5.43
N TRP A 36 6.23 5.04 -4.61
CA TRP A 36 6.26 5.88 -3.41
C TRP A 36 6.11 7.38 -3.73
N GLN A 37 6.82 7.88 -4.75
CA GLN A 37 6.71 9.27 -5.19
C GLN A 37 5.29 9.60 -5.65
N LEU A 38 4.64 8.69 -6.39
CA LEU A 38 3.28 8.88 -6.87
C LEU A 38 2.25 8.91 -5.72
N ILE A 39 2.38 8.03 -4.72
CA ILE A 39 1.56 8.07 -3.50
C ILE A 39 1.69 9.43 -2.80
N HIS A 40 2.92 9.90 -2.61
CA HIS A 40 3.15 11.20 -1.98
C HIS A 40 2.59 12.36 -2.81
N HIS A 41 2.72 12.29 -4.12
CA HIS A 41 2.10 13.26 -5.03
C HIS A 41 0.58 13.26 -4.88
N PHE A 42 -0.06 12.09 -4.83
CA PHE A 42 -1.52 11.98 -4.65
C PHE A 42 -1.97 12.53 -3.29
N ILE A 43 -1.21 12.27 -2.23
CA ILE A 43 -1.49 12.85 -0.90
C ILE A 43 -1.35 14.37 -0.91
N ALA A 44 -0.29 14.90 -1.52
CA ALA A 44 -0.03 16.33 -1.56
C ALA A 44 -1.10 17.11 -2.32
N ASN A 45 -1.75 16.48 -3.31
CA ASN A 45 -2.85 17.06 -4.07
C ASN A 45 -4.24 16.75 -3.49
N GLY A 46 -4.32 16.04 -2.35
CA GLY A 46 -5.59 15.67 -1.73
C GLY A 46 -6.37 14.58 -2.46
N TRP A 47 -5.76 13.89 -3.43
CA TRP A 47 -6.40 12.81 -4.19
C TRP A 47 -6.33 11.46 -3.48
N LEU A 48 -5.42 11.32 -2.52
CA LEU A 48 -5.33 10.18 -1.62
C LEU A 48 -5.26 10.70 -0.19
N ALA A 49 -6.13 10.20 0.69
CA ALA A 49 -6.07 10.56 2.10
C ALA A 49 -4.75 10.08 2.74
N LYS A 50 -4.33 10.72 3.85
CA LYS A 50 -3.21 10.19 4.64
C LYS A 50 -3.65 8.89 5.34
N PRO A 51 -2.73 7.92 5.54
CA PRO A 51 -3.07 6.69 6.26
C PRO A 51 -3.22 6.98 7.75
N GLU A 52 -4.39 6.71 8.32
CA GLU A 52 -4.67 6.99 9.74
C GLU A 52 -4.69 5.73 10.61
N ARG A 53 -5.16 4.61 10.05
CA ARG A 53 -5.33 3.33 10.75
C ARG A 53 -4.78 2.19 9.93
N CYS A 54 -4.18 1.22 10.62
CA CYS A 54 -3.76 -0.02 10.01
C CYS A 54 -4.99 -0.84 9.58
N SER A 55 -5.04 -1.23 8.31
CA SER A 55 -6.11 -2.07 7.75
C SER A 55 -6.06 -3.52 8.21
N ILE A 56 -5.03 -3.93 8.96
CA ILE A 56 -4.88 -5.27 9.53
C ILE A 56 -5.22 -5.25 11.02
N SER A 57 -4.54 -4.42 11.81
CA SER A 57 -4.73 -4.39 13.27
C SER A 57 -5.67 -3.31 13.80
N GLY A 58 -6.11 -2.36 12.97
CA GLY A 58 -6.88 -1.18 13.39
C GLY A 58 -6.07 -0.13 14.17
N ALA A 59 -4.80 -0.42 14.50
CA ALA A 59 -3.94 0.46 15.28
C ALA A 59 -3.73 1.81 14.58
N ALA A 60 -3.71 2.87 15.39
CA ALA A 60 -3.33 4.22 14.97
C ALA A 60 -1.87 4.50 15.34
N GLY A 61 -1.23 5.43 14.61
CA GLY A 61 0.16 5.82 14.83
C GLY A 61 1.17 5.02 13.99
N ASN A 62 2.14 5.73 13.40
CA ASN A 62 3.16 5.18 12.49
C ASN A 62 2.58 4.27 11.40
N VAL A 63 1.46 4.69 10.82
CA VAL A 63 0.80 4.00 9.69
C VAL A 63 1.39 4.52 8.39
N GLN A 64 1.75 3.61 7.50
CA GLN A 64 2.34 3.90 6.20
C GLN A 64 1.56 3.18 5.11
N TYR A 65 1.66 3.67 3.89
CA TYR A 65 1.12 2.96 2.74
C TYR A 65 2.07 1.87 2.28
N HIS A 66 1.49 0.71 1.97
CA HIS A 66 2.16 -0.43 1.39
C HIS A 66 1.50 -0.85 0.09
N CYS A 67 2.32 -1.30 -0.86
CA CYS A 67 1.90 -1.82 -2.14
C CYS A 67 2.47 -3.23 -2.32
N GLU A 68 1.61 -4.18 -2.69
CA GLU A 68 2.07 -5.45 -3.28
C GLU A 68 2.30 -5.32 -4.78
N ASP A 69 1.46 -4.50 -5.44
CA ASP A 69 1.58 -4.11 -6.84
C ASP A 69 2.06 -2.64 -6.90
N TYR A 70 3.31 -2.45 -7.30
CA TYR A 70 3.91 -1.12 -7.43
C TYR A 70 3.57 -0.43 -8.76
N TYR A 71 2.88 -1.10 -9.70
CA TYR A 71 2.36 -0.47 -10.91
C TYR A 71 0.97 0.15 -10.74
N ALA A 72 0.27 -0.18 -9.64
CA ALA A 72 -0.98 0.48 -9.23
C ALA A 72 -0.90 1.15 -7.84
N PRO A 73 0.08 2.04 -7.58
CA PRO A 73 0.37 2.56 -6.25
C PRO A 73 -0.70 3.51 -5.68
N TRP A 74 -1.69 3.93 -6.49
CA TRP A 74 -2.85 4.73 -6.06
C TRP A 74 -3.93 3.91 -5.34
N SER A 75 -3.74 2.59 -5.21
CA SER A 75 -4.60 1.70 -4.43
C SER A 75 -3.83 1.02 -3.28
N PRO A 76 -3.14 1.76 -2.40
CA PRO A 76 -2.29 1.17 -1.37
C PRO A 76 -3.09 0.65 -0.16
N TYR A 77 -2.43 -0.18 0.64
CA TYR A 77 -2.92 -0.63 1.94
C TYR A 77 -2.27 0.18 3.06
N ALA A 78 -3.07 0.77 3.94
CA ALA A 78 -2.55 1.46 5.12
C ALA A 78 -2.18 0.43 6.18
N ILE A 79 -0.91 0.29 6.54
CA ILE A 79 -0.45 -0.67 7.55
C ILE A 79 0.49 -0.03 8.56
N SER A 80 0.47 -0.51 9.81
CA SER A 80 1.40 -0.03 10.82
C SER A 80 2.83 -0.47 10.50
N GLN A 81 3.82 0.33 10.89
CA GLN A 81 5.23 0.02 10.64
C GLN A 81 5.65 -1.41 11.08
N PRO A 82 5.23 -1.94 12.25
CA PRO A 82 5.59 -3.31 12.64
C PRO A 82 5.06 -4.36 11.66
N ILE A 83 3.80 -4.20 11.22
CA ILE A 83 3.16 -5.11 10.27
C ILE A 83 3.79 -4.94 8.88
N HIS A 84 4.14 -3.72 8.48
CA HIS A 84 4.86 -3.45 7.23
C HIS A 84 6.19 -4.19 7.17
N MET A 85 6.97 -4.13 8.24
CA MET A 85 8.25 -4.83 8.29
C MET A 85 8.08 -6.35 8.30
N ALA A 86 7.10 -6.87 9.03
CA ALA A 86 6.79 -8.29 9.02
C ALA A 86 6.36 -8.77 7.62
N LEU A 87 5.54 -7.99 6.92
CA LEU A 87 5.08 -8.29 5.57
C LEU A 87 6.23 -8.36 4.55
N HIS A 88 7.14 -7.37 4.58
CA HIS A 88 8.34 -7.39 3.73
C HIS A 88 9.27 -8.57 4.04
N ARG A 89 9.25 -9.06 5.29
CA ARG A 89 10.08 -10.19 5.73
C ARG A 89 9.37 -11.53 5.61
N ARG A 90 8.11 -11.61 5.18
CA ARG A 90 7.29 -12.83 5.26
C ARG A 90 7.93 -14.06 4.62
N PHE A 91 8.75 -13.88 3.58
CA PHE A 91 9.44 -14.98 2.91
C PHE A 91 10.65 -15.51 3.68
N ARG A 92 11.34 -14.64 4.43
CA ARG A 92 12.53 -14.99 5.23
C ARG A 92 12.17 -15.34 6.68
N GLN A 93 11.09 -14.74 7.20
CA GLN A 93 10.61 -14.89 8.58
C GLN A 93 9.11 -15.21 8.57
N PRO A 94 8.69 -16.36 8.01
CA PRO A 94 7.29 -16.69 7.82
C PRO A 94 6.51 -16.77 9.14
N ASP A 95 7.13 -17.24 10.23
CA ASP A 95 6.45 -17.38 11.53
C ASP A 95 5.95 -16.05 12.09
N THR A 96 6.71 -14.98 11.92
CA THR A 96 6.30 -13.63 12.35
C THR A 96 5.09 -13.16 11.57
N TRP A 97 5.04 -13.43 10.26
CA TRP A 97 3.90 -13.09 9.42
C TRP A 97 2.68 -13.97 9.73
N ASN A 98 2.88 -15.27 9.91
CA ASN A 98 1.81 -16.20 10.27
C ASN A 98 1.16 -15.82 11.59
N ARG A 99 1.94 -15.45 12.62
CA ARG A 99 1.39 -14.95 13.88
C ARG A 99 0.50 -13.71 13.70
N ILE A 100 0.86 -12.80 12.79
CA ILE A 100 0.02 -11.64 12.47
C ILE A 100 -1.29 -12.12 11.82
N ARG A 101 -1.22 -13.07 10.88
CA ARG A 101 -2.44 -13.65 10.28
C ARG A 101 -3.32 -14.29 11.35
N ASP A 102 -2.77 -15.19 12.16
CA ASP A 102 -3.53 -15.91 13.20
C ASP A 102 -4.25 -14.96 14.17
N ASN A 103 -3.67 -13.79 14.45
CA ASN A 103 -4.26 -12.80 15.34
C ASN A 103 -5.34 -11.91 14.69
N TYR A 104 -5.34 -11.74 13.37
CA TYR A 104 -6.15 -10.72 12.70
C TYR A 104 -7.04 -11.24 11.57
N VAL A 105 -6.90 -12.50 11.17
CA VAL A 105 -7.85 -13.14 10.25
C VAL A 105 -9.19 -13.31 10.96
N LEU A 106 -10.26 -12.80 10.35
CA LEU A 106 -11.63 -12.97 10.82
C LEU A 106 -12.41 -13.92 9.92
N SER A 107 -12.38 -13.70 8.60
CA SER A 107 -13.11 -14.55 7.62
C SER A 107 -12.22 -15.28 6.63
N GLY A 108 -10.99 -14.82 6.42
CA GLY A 108 -10.10 -15.30 5.37
C GLY A 108 -10.26 -14.54 4.05
N ASP A 109 -11.24 -13.64 3.92
CA ASP A 109 -11.44 -12.81 2.73
C ASP A 109 -10.59 -11.54 2.71
N GLU A 110 -9.95 -11.22 3.84
CA GLU A 110 -9.12 -10.04 3.99
C GLU A 110 -8.00 -10.05 2.94
N TRP A 111 -7.64 -8.86 2.45
CA TRP A 111 -6.64 -8.75 1.38
C TRP A 111 -5.31 -9.43 1.72
N PHE A 112 -4.91 -9.41 3.00
CA PHE A 112 -3.65 -9.98 3.46
C PHE A 112 -3.68 -11.52 3.54
N CYS A 113 -4.87 -12.14 3.53
CA CYS A 113 -5.05 -13.58 3.41
C CYS A 113 -4.77 -14.11 2.00
N LYS A 114 -4.88 -13.23 1.00
CA LYS A 114 -4.72 -13.54 -0.43
C LYS A 114 -3.27 -13.42 -0.90
N LEU A 115 -2.36 -13.06 0.00
CA LEU A 115 -0.94 -12.89 -0.33
C LEU A 115 -0.25 -14.25 -0.40
N ASP A 116 0.59 -14.41 -1.43
CA ASP A 116 1.43 -15.58 -1.54
C ASP A 116 2.40 -15.72 -0.37
N ALA A 117 2.55 -16.96 0.10
CA ALA A 117 3.51 -17.34 1.12
C ALA A 117 4.94 -17.48 0.59
N ARG A 118 5.12 -17.43 -0.73
CA ARG A 118 6.41 -17.56 -1.41
C ARG A 118 6.65 -16.36 -2.32
N PRO A 119 7.92 -15.98 -2.59
CA PRO A 119 8.22 -14.95 -3.56
C PRO A 119 7.60 -15.29 -4.93
N VAL A 120 6.93 -14.30 -5.52
CA VAL A 120 6.39 -14.35 -6.88
C VAL A 120 6.98 -13.20 -7.67
N ASP A 121 7.25 -13.39 -8.96
CA ASP A 121 7.65 -12.29 -9.84
C ASP A 121 6.39 -11.64 -10.44
N LEU A 122 5.70 -10.87 -9.59
CA LEU A 122 4.49 -10.16 -9.99
C LEU A 122 4.81 -9.09 -11.04
N ALA A 123 5.95 -8.40 -10.91
CA ALA A 123 6.37 -7.39 -11.87
C ALA A 123 6.54 -7.97 -13.28
N ALA A 124 7.25 -9.10 -13.44
CA ALA A 124 7.39 -9.76 -14.73
C ALA A 124 6.04 -10.24 -15.28
N THR A 125 5.16 -10.77 -14.42
CA THR A 125 3.81 -11.18 -14.83
C THR A 125 3.02 -10.00 -15.38
N LEU A 126 3.05 -8.85 -14.69
CA LEU A 126 2.34 -7.64 -15.12
C LEU A 126 2.92 -7.05 -16.41
N ARG A 127 4.26 -7.02 -16.55
CA ARG A 127 4.92 -6.60 -17.80
C ARG A 127 4.56 -7.51 -18.97
N ALA A 128 4.48 -8.83 -18.77
CA ALA A 128 4.08 -9.77 -19.82
C ALA A 128 2.63 -9.55 -20.28
N VAL A 129 1.72 -9.19 -19.36
CA VAL A 129 0.29 -8.97 -19.69
C VAL A 129 0.05 -7.58 -20.31
N HIS A 130 0.72 -6.55 -19.81
CA HIS A 130 0.41 -5.16 -20.13
C HIS A 130 1.47 -4.46 -20.99
N GLY A 131 2.63 -5.07 -21.19
CA GLY A 131 3.82 -4.48 -21.81
C GLY A 131 4.67 -3.68 -20.82
N ASP A 132 5.95 -3.48 -21.15
CA ASP A 132 6.94 -2.84 -20.26
C ASP A 132 6.60 -1.40 -19.84
N GLN A 133 5.78 -0.70 -20.64
CA GLN A 133 5.33 0.65 -20.34
C GLN A 133 4.48 0.75 -19.06
N ILE A 134 3.98 -0.37 -18.54
CA ILE A 134 3.28 -0.40 -17.24
C ILE A 134 4.17 0.08 -16.08
N ALA A 135 5.50 -0.01 -16.22
CA ALA A 135 6.45 0.50 -15.25
C ALA A 135 6.48 2.04 -15.16
N ASP A 136 5.97 2.75 -16.17
CA ASP A 136 5.74 4.19 -16.08
C ASP A 136 4.43 4.49 -15.35
N VAL A 137 4.49 4.32 -14.02
CA VAL A 137 3.33 4.47 -13.13
C VAL A 137 2.69 5.85 -13.19
N PHE A 138 3.47 6.88 -13.53
CA PHE A 138 2.97 8.24 -13.68
C PHE A 138 2.13 8.40 -14.93
N ARG A 139 2.45 7.69 -16.01
CA ARG A 139 1.64 7.65 -17.23
C ARG A 139 0.34 6.85 -17.03
N GLY A 140 0.40 5.76 -16.26
CA GLY A 140 -0.75 4.89 -16.00
C GLY A 140 -1.69 5.37 -14.90
N ALA A 141 -1.31 6.40 -14.13
CA ALA A 141 -2.06 6.83 -12.96
C ALA A 141 -3.44 7.42 -13.33
N PRO A 142 -4.49 7.08 -12.57
CA PRO A 142 -5.83 7.63 -12.77
C PRO A 142 -5.91 9.01 -12.12
N TYR A 143 -5.31 10.01 -12.74
CA TYR A 143 -5.48 11.39 -12.29
C TYR A 143 -6.95 11.77 -12.36
N PRO A 144 -7.48 12.44 -11.33
CA PRO A 144 -8.80 13.05 -11.42
C PRO A 144 -8.86 13.98 -12.64
N SER A 145 -9.67 13.65 -13.64
CA SER A 145 -10.41 14.71 -14.31
C SER A 145 -11.40 15.24 -13.28
N GLU A 146 -11.53 16.56 -13.16
CA GLU A 146 -12.29 17.26 -12.10
C GLU A 146 -13.30 16.38 -11.34
N GLY A 147 -12.99 15.97 -10.10
CA GLY A 147 -13.95 15.30 -9.20
C GLY A 147 -13.63 13.88 -8.67
N PHE A 148 -12.46 13.29 -8.92
CA PHE A 148 -12.12 11.98 -8.35
C PHE A 148 -11.47 12.07 -6.96
N CYS A 149 -12.08 11.40 -5.97
CA CYS A 149 -11.48 11.12 -4.66
C CYS A 149 -10.95 9.67 -4.69
N GLY A 150 -9.64 9.48 -4.52
CA GLY A 150 -8.99 8.17 -4.56
C GLY A 150 -9.57 7.22 -3.53
N ARG A 151 -9.98 6.04 -3.98
CA ARG A 151 -10.47 4.98 -3.09
C ARG A 151 -9.30 4.30 -2.41
N GLN A 152 -9.16 4.51 -1.10
CA GLN A 152 -8.49 3.54 -0.24
C GLN A 152 -9.21 2.18 -0.38
N ARG A 153 -8.47 1.07 -0.47
CA ARG A 153 -9.11 -0.24 -0.37
C ARG A 153 -9.61 -0.40 1.07
N ALA A 154 -10.93 -0.33 1.23
CA ALA A 154 -11.58 -0.60 2.50
C ALA A 154 -11.30 -2.05 2.93
N SER A 155 -11.04 -2.23 4.23
CA SER A 155 -11.15 -3.55 4.85
C SER A 155 -12.60 -4.00 4.70
N THR A 156 -12.84 -5.10 3.99
CA THR A 156 -14.11 -5.82 4.10
C THR A 156 -14.18 -6.43 5.50
N GLY A 157 -14.67 -5.63 6.44
CA GLY A 157 -14.88 -5.98 7.84
C GLY A 157 -15.66 -4.86 8.51
N ARG A 158 -17.00 -4.99 8.52
CA ARG A 158 -17.90 -4.06 9.21
C ARG A 158 -17.73 -4.18 10.73
N HIS A 159 -17.81 -3.01 11.38
CA HIS A 159 -17.92 -2.69 12.80
C HIS A 159 -18.35 -3.77 13.80
N ALA A 160 -17.69 -3.82 14.97
CA ALA A 160 -18.16 -3.17 16.21
C ALA A 160 -17.23 -3.51 17.39
N LEU A 161 -16.53 -2.53 17.95
CA LEU A 161 -16.00 -2.64 19.31
C LEU A 161 -17.14 -2.26 20.26
N SER A 162 -17.83 -3.26 20.81
CA SER A 162 -18.68 -3.07 21.99
C SER A 162 -17.80 -2.79 23.21
N PRO A 163 -18.03 -1.74 23.99
CA PRO A 163 -17.35 -1.53 25.25
C PRO A 163 -18.17 -2.21 26.37
N THR A 164 -17.78 -3.40 26.78
CA THR A 164 -18.19 -3.89 28.11
C THR A 164 -17.11 -4.76 28.71
N LEU A 165 -16.25 -4.16 29.53
CA LEU A 165 -15.73 -4.84 30.70
C LEU A 165 -15.96 -3.91 31.89
N GLN A 166 -16.96 -4.28 32.67
CA GLN A 166 -17.20 -3.76 34.00
C GLN A 166 -15.97 -4.01 34.86
N SER A 167 -15.57 -2.96 35.57
CA SER A 167 -14.69 -3.00 36.72
C SER A 167 -15.51 -2.55 37.92
N VAL A 168 -15.04 -2.97 39.11
CA VAL A 168 -15.51 -2.70 40.47
C VAL A 168 -16.61 -3.66 40.93
N GLY A 169 -16.47 -4.44 42.00
CA GLY A 169 -15.45 -4.48 43.05
C GLY A 169 -16.01 -5.24 44.25
N LYS A 170 -15.10 -5.90 44.98
CA LYS A 170 -15.18 -6.45 46.36
C LYS A 170 -16.54 -6.73 47.00
#